data_AF-A0A7S2VPL1-F1
#
_entry.id   AF-A0A7S2VPL1-F1
#
_cell.length_a   1.000
_cell.length_b   1.000
_cell.length_c   1.000
_cell.angle_alpha   90.00
_cell.angle_beta   90.00
_cell.angle_gamma   90.00
#
_symmetry.space_group_name_H-M   'P 1'
#
loop_
_entity.id
_entity.type
_entity.pdbx_description
1 polymer ?
#
loop_
_entity_poly.entity_id
_entity_poly.type
_entity_poly.pdbx_seq_one_letter_code
_entity_poly.pdbx_strand_id
1 'polypeptide(L)'
;MSWGAPTAVAPAEVNSTSCRPLSSQSRVAHPLDRSLADCSRFYCVSHELDHNFKKISESAYKAELVGCDGHILAPLQTCPSNEHCYLNAGAYFHHNVEARPIIKGGFAAGAGDLGGGIVALVLALTVLVGGLFGLVRLLHMLFMRKAKGVIVKATKFNDYVALLIGLVVTVSVQSSSVVTSALTPLCGLGLLPLVKMLPMTLGANIGTTVTALLAALSIFTHDAIHIALCHLFFNIFGVLIWFPLPAMRRVPLGAASLLGLYASYYRAVPSCYILVAFVLLPGTCLGVSSIFGADLVAGVVVSLVILGIFGAFEFWWIHRGGCYMVLSRDAREEGKRRLETADRRIRGESAEGA
;
A
#
# COMPACT_ATOMS: atom_id res chain seq x y z
N MET A 1 0.19 17.19 -4.31
CA MET A 1 -0.19 16.57 -3.03
C MET A 1 1.10 16.23 -2.29
N SER A 2 1.51 17.11 -1.38
CA SER A 2 2.69 16.92 -0.55
C SER A 2 2.40 15.81 0.47
N TRP A 3 3.19 14.75 0.43
CA TRP A 3 3.25 13.79 1.52
C TRP A 3 3.86 14.52 2.73
N GLY A 4 3.00 15.00 3.63
CA GLY A 4 3.41 15.48 4.94
C GLY A 4 3.90 14.27 5.73
N ALA A 5 5.21 14.21 5.97
CA ALA A 5 5.79 13.30 6.94
C ALA A 5 5.01 13.44 8.28
N PRO A 6 4.73 12.35 9.00
CA PRO A 6 4.25 12.49 10.37
C PRO A 6 5.32 13.28 11.12
N THR A 7 5.00 14.52 11.46
CA THR A 7 5.80 15.31 12.39
C THR A 7 5.99 14.45 13.61
N ALA A 8 7.24 14.04 13.84
CA ALA A 8 7.64 13.46 15.11
C ALA A 8 7.11 14.42 16.18
N VAL A 9 6.10 13.98 16.93
CA VAL A 9 5.71 14.65 18.15
C VAL A 9 6.96 14.55 19.01
N ALA A 10 7.67 15.68 19.12
CA ALA A 10 8.79 15.80 20.02
C ALA A 10 8.32 15.25 21.38
N PRO A 11 9.14 14.44 22.07
CA PRO A 11 8.80 14.04 23.42
C PRO A 11 8.45 15.32 24.17
N ALA A 12 7.29 15.34 24.83
CA ALA A 12 6.83 16.49 25.60
C ALA A 12 8.05 17.04 26.35
N GLU A 13 8.46 18.25 25.97
CA GLU A 13 9.50 18.96 26.68
C GLU A 13 9.04 18.95 28.14
N VAL A 14 9.73 18.14 28.96
CA VAL A 14 9.85 18.44 30.36
C VAL A 14 10.34 19.87 30.34
N ASN A 15 9.46 20.81 30.67
CA ASN A 15 9.75 22.23 30.58
C ASN A 15 10.84 22.51 31.61
N SER A 16 12.08 22.33 31.15
CA SER A 16 13.31 22.41 31.92
C SER A 16 13.69 23.87 32.01
N THR A 17 12.80 24.71 32.53
CA THR A 17 13.17 26.05 32.95
C THR A 17 13.86 25.91 34.31
N SER A 18 15.19 25.83 34.22
CA SER A 18 16.19 25.89 35.30
C SER A 18 16.82 24.55 35.72
N CYS A 19 17.62 23.96 34.82
CA CYS A 19 18.76 23.15 35.24
C CYS A 19 20.03 24.01 35.13
N ARG A 20 20.62 24.41 36.27
CA ARG A 20 22.05 24.77 36.35
C ARG A 20 22.83 23.56 36.87
N PRO A 21 23.99 23.20 36.27
CA PRO A 21 24.78 22.09 36.76
C PRO A 21 25.60 22.56 37.96
N LEU A 22 25.74 21.70 38.97
CA LEU A 22 26.94 21.73 39.81
C LEU A 22 27.27 20.34 40.32
N SER A 23 28.51 20.01 40.01
CA SER A 23 29.31 18.88 40.43
C SER A 23 29.34 18.69 41.94
N SER A 24 29.84 17.50 42.32
CA SER A 24 30.30 17.06 43.64
C SER A 24 29.25 16.45 44.58
N GLN A 25 29.34 15.11 44.65
CA GLN A 25 29.29 14.28 45.86
C GLN A 25 28.47 14.79 47.04
N SER A 26 27.37 14.08 47.34
CA SER A 26 27.03 13.77 48.73
C SER A 26 26.26 12.45 48.82
N ARG A 27 26.76 11.64 49.74
CA ARG A 27 26.41 10.24 50.04
C ARG A 27 24.91 10.02 50.26
N VAL A 28 24.41 8.92 49.68
CA VAL A 28 23.21 8.22 50.14
C VAL A 28 23.46 7.74 51.58
N ALA A 29 22.58 8.11 52.51
CA ALA A 29 22.56 7.56 53.87
C ALA A 29 21.39 6.58 54.03
N HIS A 30 21.70 5.49 54.72
CA HIS A 30 20.90 4.30 55.03
C HIS A 30 19.74 4.58 56.04
N PRO A 31 18.91 3.58 56.38
CA PRO A 31 17.47 3.74 56.52
C PRO A 31 17.06 3.99 57.97
N LEU A 32 17.07 5.23 58.45
CA LEU A 32 16.60 5.51 59.81
C LEU A 32 16.30 7.00 60.07
N ASP A 33 15.71 7.72 59.12
CA ASP A 33 14.89 8.88 59.49
C ASP A 33 13.95 9.26 58.34
N ARG A 34 12.65 8.97 58.49
CA ARG A 34 11.62 9.43 57.55
C ARG A 34 11.12 10.84 57.90
N SER A 35 11.67 11.48 58.94
CA SER A 35 11.09 12.72 59.49
C SER A 35 11.80 14.01 59.10
N LEU A 36 13.03 13.96 58.54
CA LEU A 36 13.74 15.14 58.04
C LEU A 36 14.34 14.89 56.65
N ALA A 37 13.49 14.85 55.62
CA ALA A 37 13.96 14.96 54.24
C ALA A 37 14.27 16.44 53.91
N ASP A 38 15.52 16.76 53.59
CA ASP A 38 15.93 18.08 53.11
C ASP A 38 15.44 18.28 51.67
N CYS A 39 14.28 18.93 51.50
CA CYS A 39 13.69 19.25 50.20
C CYS A 39 14.24 20.55 49.58
N SER A 40 15.53 20.86 49.82
CA SER A 40 16.22 22.01 49.20
C SER A 40 16.36 21.89 47.67
N ARG A 41 16.29 20.67 47.11
CA ARG A 41 16.22 20.39 45.68
C ARG A 41 15.08 19.41 45.39
N PHE A 42 14.04 19.86 44.70
CA PHE A 42 12.87 19.06 44.37
C PHE A 42 12.51 19.16 42.88
N TYR A 43 11.67 18.23 42.43
CA TYR A 43 11.12 18.17 41.08
C TYR A 43 9.60 18.29 41.14
N CYS A 44 9.04 19.13 40.28
CA CYS A 44 7.60 19.23 40.07
C CYS A 44 7.17 18.24 38.99
N VAL A 45 6.13 17.46 39.27
CA VAL A 45 5.59 16.43 38.39
C VAL A 45 4.12 16.73 38.14
N SER A 46 3.71 16.82 36.87
CA SER A 46 2.30 17.06 36.53
C SER A 46 1.41 15.90 36.99
N HIS A 47 0.14 16.19 37.28
CA HIS A 47 -0.84 15.18 37.71
C HIS A 47 -0.95 13.98 36.73
N GLU A 48 -0.82 14.21 35.42
CA GLU A 48 -0.81 13.12 34.42
C GLU A 48 0.43 12.24 34.52
N LEU A 49 1.60 12.86 34.71
CA LEU A 49 2.88 12.14 34.80
C LEU A 49 2.99 11.35 36.11
N ASP A 50 2.50 11.91 37.22
CA ASP A 50 2.37 11.24 38.51
C ASP A 50 1.52 9.96 38.41
N HIS A 51 0.36 10.07 37.78
CA HIS A 51 -0.51 8.93 37.52
C HIS A 51 0.17 7.86 36.65
N ASN A 52 0.96 8.27 35.65
CA ASN A 52 1.75 7.34 34.84
C ASN A 52 2.86 6.66 35.64
N PHE A 53 3.53 7.36 36.57
CA PHE A 53 4.56 6.77 37.43
C PHE A 53 4.01 5.63 38.27
N LYS A 54 2.80 5.80 38.81
CA LYS A 54 2.09 4.77 39.56
C LYS A 54 1.71 3.56 38.70
N LYS A 55 1.31 3.77 37.44
CA LYS A 55 0.97 2.69 36.50
C LYS A 55 2.16 1.85 36.05
N ILE A 56 3.34 2.47 35.89
CA ILE A 56 4.54 1.79 35.41
C ILE A 56 5.04 0.75 36.42
N SER A 57 5.01 1.09 37.72
CA SER A 57 5.50 0.20 38.77
C SER A 57 4.97 0.64 40.15
N GLU A 58 3.81 0.13 40.56
CA GLU A 58 3.20 0.51 41.84
C GLU A 58 4.11 0.28 43.06
N SER A 59 4.91 -0.80 43.03
CA SER A 59 5.87 -1.13 44.10
C SER A 59 7.02 -0.13 44.20
N ALA A 60 7.58 0.28 43.06
CA ALA A 60 8.68 1.25 43.00
C ALA A 60 8.16 2.65 43.33
N TYR A 61 6.96 3.01 42.87
CA TYR A 61 6.31 4.28 43.19
C TYR A 61 6.22 4.50 44.71
N LYS A 62 5.82 3.48 45.48
CA LYS A 62 5.69 3.58 46.95
C LYS A 62 7.02 3.47 47.69
N ALA A 63 8.00 2.77 47.13
CA ALA A 63 9.26 2.46 47.80
C ALA A 63 10.35 3.51 47.54
N GLU A 64 10.38 4.05 46.32
CA GLU A 64 11.44 4.94 45.86
C GLU A 64 10.98 6.41 45.89
N LEU A 65 9.75 6.74 45.50
CA LEU A 65 9.30 8.13 45.36
C LEU A 65 9.04 8.77 46.74
N VAL A 66 9.69 9.91 47.02
CA VAL A 66 9.56 10.65 48.28
C VAL A 66 8.91 12.01 48.03
N GLY A 67 7.70 12.21 48.57
CA GLY A 67 6.94 13.46 48.46
C GLY A 67 7.44 14.55 49.41
N CYS A 68 7.40 15.81 48.96
CA CYS A 68 7.89 16.98 49.71
C CYS A 68 6.76 17.92 50.19
N ASP A 69 5.48 17.55 50.02
CA ASP A 69 4.30 18.40 50.26
C ASP A 69 4.07 18.83 51.73
N GLY A 70 4.94 18.45 52.67
CA GLY A 70 4.82 18.74 54.12
C GLY A 70 6.12 19.16 54.83
N HIS A 71 7.18 19.53 54.11
CA HIS A 71 8.50 19.88 54.68
C HIS A 71 8.92 21.33 54.41
N ILE A 72 9.94 21.84 55.12
CA ILE A 72 10.40 23.24 55.06
C ILE A 72 10.91 23.57 53.66
N LEU A 73 10.05 24.18 52.84
CA LEU A 73 10.39 24.72 51.53
C LEU A 73 11.13 26.04 51.69
N ALA A 74 12.19 26.25 50.90
CA ALA A 74 12.86 27.55 50.84
C ALA A 74 11.85 28.64 50.41
N PRO A 75 12.00 29.91 50.85
CA PRO A 75 10.89 30.87 50.95
C PRO A 75 10.23 31.35 49.64
N LEU A 76 10.63 30.84 48.46
CA LEU A 76 10.29 31.42 47.16
C LEU A 76 10.07 30.41 46.01
N GLN A 77 9.95 29.11 46.28
CA GLN A 77 9.82 28.11 45.22
C GLN A 77 8.82 27.01 45.59
N THR A 78 7.57 27.17 45.14
CA THR A 78 6.52 26.15 45.19
C THR A 78 6.17 25.73 43.77
N CYS A 79 5.79 24.46 43.57
CA CYS A 79 5.28 24.01 42.27
C CYS A 79 3.99 24.76 41.90
N PRO A 80 3.72 24.98 40.60
CA PRO A 80 2.46 25.49 40.10
C PRO A 80 1.26 24.72 40.65
N SER A 81 0.09 25.38 40.70
CA SER A 81 -1.16 24.74 41.10
C SER A 81 -1.45 23.52 40.21
N ASN A 82 -1.68 22.36 40.84
CA ASN A 82 -1.98 21.05 40.23
C ASN A 82 -0.78 20.15 39.86
N GLU A 83 0.41 20.42 40.41
CA GLU A 83 1.61 19.57 40.28
C GLU A 83 2.04 18.99 41.65
N HIS A 84 2.60 17.77 41.62
CA HIS A 84 3.11 17.07 42.80
C HIS A 84 4.60 17.31 42.98
N CYS A 85 5.05 17.45 44.24
CA CYS A 85 6.43 17.76 44.58
C CYS A 85 7.18 16.52 45.09
N TYR A 86 8.25 16.12 44.40
CA TYR A 86 9.04 14.94 44.74
C TYR A 86 10.54 15.23 44.81
N LEU A 87 11.23 14.65 45.79
CA LEU A 87 12.67 14.82 45.97
C LEU A 87 13.48 14.15 44.85
N ASN A 88 13.02 12.97 44.41
CA ASN A 88 13.79 12.07 43.55
C ASN A 88 13.04 11.59 42.31
N ALA A 89 12.04 12.36 41.84
CA ALA A 89 11.29 12.02 40.63
C ALA A 89 12.19 11.87 39.40
N GLY A 90 13.27 12.64 39.27
CA GLY A 90 14.25 12.46 38.17
C GLY A 90 14.95 11.11 38.20
N ALA A 91 15.38 10.64 39.38
CA ALA A 91 16.01 9.32 39.53
C ALA A 91 15.00 8.18 39.29
N TYR A 92 13.76 8.35 39.76
CA TYR A 92 12.68 7.41 39.48
C TYR A 92 12.38 7.31 37.99
N PHE A 93 12.32 8.45 37.28
CA PHE A 93 12.10 8.49 35.84
C PHE A 93 13.21 7.78 35.07
N HIS A 94 14.47 8.12 35.34
CA HIS A 94 15.61 7.45 34.69
C HIS A 94 15.63 5.94 34.98
N HIS A 95 15.46 5.52 36.23
CA HIS A 95 15.58 4.10 36.58
C HIS A 95 14.40 3.26 36.12
N ASN A 96 13.17 3.77 36.26
CA ASN A 96 11.95 2.98 36.06
C ASN A 96 11.27 3.22 34.71
N VAL A 97 11.57 4.32 34.02
CA VAL A 97 10.97 4.67 32.74
C VAL A 97 11.98 4.54 31.60
N GLU A 98 13.19 5.09 31.74
CA GLU A 98 14.18 5.07 30.65
C GLU A 98 15.05 3.80 30.65
N ALA A 99 15.51 3.35 31.82
CA ALA A 99 16.50 2.28 31.92
C ALA A 99 15.90 0.86 32.03
N ARG A 100 14.56 0.73 32.18
CA ARG A 100 13.93 -0.60 32.28
C ARG A 100 13.80 -1.24 30.90
N PRO A 101 14.23 -2.50 30.74
CA PRO A 101 14.01 -3.22 29.49
C PRO A 101 12.50 -3.39 29.23
N ILE A 102 12.07 -3.01 28.04
CA ILE A 102 10.69 -3.18 27.54
C ILE A 102 10.37 -4.68 27.44
N ILE A 103 11.33 -5.48 27.01
CA ILE A 103 11.18 -6.93 26.87
C ILE A 103 11.52 -7.61 28.20
N LYS A 104 10.48 -7.89 28.98
CA LYS A 104 10.60 -8.53 30.30
C LYS A 104 10.72 -10.07 30.25
N GLY A 105 10.44 -10.70 29.11
CA GLY A 105 10.41 -12.16 28.97
C GLY A 105 10.00 -12.66 27.59
N GLY A 106 9.92 -13.98 27.43
CA GLY A 106 9.50 -14.65 26.19
C GLY A 106 10.65 -14.95 25.21
N PHE A 107 10.30 -15.29 23.96
CA PHE A 107 11.25 -15.77 22.95
C PHE A 107 12.32 -14.73 22.53
N ALA A 108 12.10 -13.45 22.85
CA ALA A 108 12.98 -12.34 22.52
C ALA A 108 13.75 -11.77 23.73
N ALA A 109 13.61 -12.37 24.93
CA ALA A 109 14.18 -11.83 26.16
C ALA A 109 15.72 -11.73 26.16
N GLY A 110 16.40 -12.64 25.43
CA GLY A 110 17.86 -12.65 25.33
C GLY A 110 18.44 -11.67 24.29
N ALA A 111 17.61 -10.98 23.52
CA ALA A 111 18.06 -10.16 22.38
C ALA A 111 18.17 -8.65 22.70
N GLY A 112 17.85 -8.23 23.92
CA GLY A 112 17.70 -6.82 24.30
C GLY A 112 16.50 -6.15 23.60
N ASP A 113 16.16 -4.92 23.99
CA ASP A 113 14.95 -4.25 23.49
C ASP A 113 14.98 -3.98 21.98
N LEU A 114 16.12 -3.50 21.47
CA LEU A 114 16.29 -3.24 20.04
C LEU A 114 16.27 -4.54 19.23
N GLY A 115 17.05 -5.54 19.65
CA GLY A 115 17.13 -6.82 18.96
C GLY A 115 15.81 -7.59 19.00
N GLY A 116 15.17 -7.64 20.16
CA GLY A 116 13.88 -8.30 20.31
C GLY A 116 12.75 -7.57 19.57
N GLY A 117 12.79 -6.24 19.46
CA GLY A 117 11.88 -5.46 18.62
C GLY A 117 12.02 -5.82 17.13
N ILE A 118 13.25 -5.91 16.62
CA ILE A 118 13.52 -6.32 15.23
C ILE A 118 13.05 -7.76 14.99
N VAL A 119 13.38 -8.70 15.87
CA VAL A 119 12.98 -10.11 15.74
C VAL A 119 11.45 -10.25 15.77
N ALA A 120 10.77 -9.55 16.69
CA ALA A 120 9.31 -9.56 16.77
C ALA A 120 8.66 -8.97 15.52
N LEU A 121 9.19 -7.86 14.99
CA LEU A 121 8.71 -7.23 13.76
C LEU A 121 8.85 -8.16 12.56
N VAL A 122 10.04 -8.77 12.39
CA VAL A 122 10.31 -9.71 11.29
C VAL A 122 9.39 -10.92 11.39
N LEU A 123 9.23 -11.50 12.59
CA LEU A 123 8.35 -12.65 12.80
C LEU A 123 6.89 -12.29 12.52
N ALA A 124 6.39 -11.17 13.03
CA ALA A 124 5.02 -10.71 12.79
C ALA A 124 4.75 -10.47 11.30
N LEU A 125 5.67 -9.80 10.61
CA LEU A 125 5.56 -9.57 9.17
C LEU A 125 5.60 -10.88 8.38
N THR A 126 6.45 -11.83 8.77
CA THR A 126 6.55 -13.14 8.12
C THR A 126 5.27 -13.95 8.29
N VAL A 127 4.70 -14.00 9.50
CA VAL A 127 3.44 -14.71 9.77
C VAL A 127 2.28 -14.04 9.04
N LEU A 128 2.22 -12.71 9.03
CA LEU A 128 1.19 -11.96 8.33
C LEU A 128 1.24 -12.20 6.81
N VAL A 129 2.43 -12.06 6.21
CA VAL A 129 2.63 -12.27 4.77
C VAL A 129 2.39 -13.74 4.40
N GLY A 130 2.89 -14.68 5.20
CA GLY A 130 2.69 -16.11 5.00
C GLY A 130 1.22 -16.52 5.09
N GLY A 131 0.49 -15.99 6.08
CA GLY A 131 -0.94 -16.21 6.24
C GLY A 131 -1.76 -15.66 5.06
N LEU A 132 -1.45 -14.43 4.64
CA LEU A 132 -2.10 -13.81 3.49
C LEU A 132 -1.83 -14.60 2.19
N PHE A 133 -0.57 -14.98 1.95
CA PHE A 133 -0.20 -15.77 0.77
C PHE A 133 -0.83 -17.16 0.79
N GLY A 134 -0.84 -17.84 1.95
CA GLY A 134 -1.47 -19.13 2.14
C GLY A 134 -2.96 -19.10 1.84
N LEU A 135 -3.68 -18.10 2.38
CA LEU A 135 -5.10 -17.89 2.12
C LEU A 135 -5.39 -17.69 0.64
N VAL A 136 -4.67 -16.78 -0.03
CA VAL A 136 -4.83 -16.51 -1.47
C VAL A 136 -4.54 -17.76 -2.30
N ARG A 137 -3.51 -18.53 -1.94
CA ARG A 137 -3.13 -19.75 -2.67
C ARG A 137 -4.15 -20.87 -2.51
N LEU A 138 -4.71 -21.06 -1.32
CA LEU A 138 -5.78 -22.04 -1.09
C LEU A 138 -7.04 -21.66 -1.87
N LEU A 139 -7.42 -20.38 -1.81
CA LEU A 139 -8.57 -19.84 -2.52
C LEU A 139 -8.41 -20.02 -4.04
N HIS A 140 -7.22 -19.75 -4.57
CA HIS A 140 -6.86 -20.02 -5.96
C HIS A 140 -7.08 -21.50 -6.35
N MET A 141 -6.54 -22.44 -5.57
CA MET A 141 -6.62 -23.87 -5.87
C MET A 141 -8.06 -24.40 -5.88
N LEU A 142 -8.90 -23.92 -4.96
CA LEU A 142 -10.28 -24.39 -4.79
C LEU A 142 -11.22 -23.81 -5.86
N PHE A 143 -11.12 -22.51 -6.14
CA PHE A 143 -12.08 -21.82 -6.99
C PHE A 143 -11.76 -21.95 -8.48
N MET A 144 -10.48 -21.98 -8.88
CA MET A 144 -10.13 -21.93 -10.30
C MET A 144 -10.56 -23.15 -11.10
N ARG A 145 -10.65 -24.33 -10.47
CA ARG A 145 -11.11 -25.54 -11.15
C ARG A 145 -12.57 -25.40 -11.63
N LYS A 146 -13.45 -24.82 -10.80
CA LYS A 146 -14.85 -24.55 -11.16
C LYS A 146 -14.99 -23.28 -11.99
N ALA A 147 -14.21 -22.24 -11.69
CA ALA A 147 -14.26 -20.95 -12.38
C ALA A 147 -13.99 -21.09 -13.88
N LYS A 148 -13.03 -21.93 -14.31
CA LYS A 148 -12.77 -22.19 -15.73
C LYS A 148 -14.01 -22.64 -16.51
N GLY A 149 -14.83 -23.53 -15.92
CA GLY A 149 -16.08 -23.98 -16.54
C GLY A 149 -17.11 -22.85 -16.67
N VAL A 150 -17.25 -22.02 -15.63
CA VAL A 150 -18.13 -20.85 -15.64
C VAL A 150 -17.66 -19.80 -16.66
N ILE A 151 -16.36 -19.55 -16.73
CA ILE A 151 -15.71 -18.63 -17.68
C ILE A 151 -15.98 -19.06 -19.12
N VAL A 152 -15.82 -20.34 -19.44
CA VAL A 152 -16.11 -20.85 -20.79
C VAL A 152 -17.60 -20.73 -21.09
N LYS A 153 -18.49 -21.01 -20.14
CA LYS A 153 -19.94 -20.83 -20.34
C LYS A 153 -20.32 -19.35 -20.52
N ALA A 154 -19.62 -18.42 -19.86
CA ALA A 154 -19.80 -16.97 -19.97
C ALA A 154 -19.67 -16.47 -21.42
N THR A 155 -18.83 -17.12 -22.22
CA THR A 155 -18.57 -16.73 -23.62
C THR A 155 -19.83 -16.74 -24.49
N LYS A 156 -20.83 -17.55 -24.12
CA LYS A 156 -22.10 -17.69 -24.83
C LYS A 156 -23.13 -16.62 -24.48
N PHE A 157 -22.88 -15.80 -23.45
CA PHE A 157 -23.80 -14.76 -22.98
C PHE A 157 -23.34 -13.36 -23.40
N ASN A 158 -24.14 -12.34 -23.07
CA ASN A 158 -23.85 -10.94 -23.35
C ASN A 158 -22.54 -10.47 -22.68
N ASP A 159 -21.86 -9.47 -23.25
CA ASP A 159 -20.58 -8.93 -22.76
C ASP A 159 -20.70 -8.40 -21.31
N TYR A 160 -21.86 -7.89 -20.91
CA TYR A 160 -22.12 -7.46 -19.53
C TYR A 160 -22.09 -8.64 -18.54
N VAL A 161 -22.54 -9.83 -18.96
CA VAL A 161 -22.46 -11.04 -18.14
C VAL A 161 -21.00 -11.47 -17.99
N ALA A 162 -20.20 -11.37 -19.05
CA ALA A 162 -18.77 -11.63 -18.99
C ALA A 162 -18.06 -10.68 -18.00
N LEU A 163 -18.45 -9.40 -17.98
CA LEU A 163 -17.95 -8.43 -17.00
C LEU A 163 -18.31 -8.83 -15.56
N LEU A 164 -19.58 -9.16 -15.31
CA LEU A 164 -20.02 -9.60 -13.98
C LEU A 164 -19.29 -10.87 -13.53
N ILE A 165 -19.05 -11.82 -14.43
CA ILE A 165 -18.31 -13.04 -14.12
C ILE A 165 -16.86 -12.73 -13.76
N GLY A 166 -16.20 -11.84 -14.48
CA GLY A 166 -14.85 -11.37 -14.12
C GLY A 166 -14.79 -10.76 -12.72
N LEU A 167 -15.79 -9.95 -12.36
CA LEU A 167 -15.95 -9.37 -11.03
C LEU A 167 -16.13 -10.46 -9.97
N VAL A 168 -17.12 -11.34 -10.14
CA VAL A 168 -17.46 -12.38 -9.15
C VAL A 168 -16.30 -13.36 -8.95
N VAL A 169 -15.66 -13.81 -10.02
CA VAL A 169 -14.50 -14.71 -9.93
C VAL A 169 -13.35 -14.01 -9.21
N THR A 170 -13.11 -12.72 -9.49
CA THR A 170 -12.02 -11.98 -8.83
C THR A 170 -12.31 -11.72 -7.37
N VAL A 171 -13.55 -11.38 -6.99
CA VAL A 171 -13.94 -11.26 -5.57
C VAL A 171 -13.78 -12.61 -4.86
N SER A 172 -14.14 -13.70 -5.52
CA SER A 172 -14.03 -15.05 -4.97
C SER A 172 -12.59 -15.51 -4.82
N VAL A 173 -11.69 -15.13 -5.72
CA VAL A 173 -10.27 -15.54 -5.72
C VAL A 173 -9.37 -14.50 -5.04
N GLN A 174 -9.89 -13.29 -4.83
CA GLN A 174 -9.19 -12.11 -4.29
C GLN A 174 -7.90 -11.72 -5.04
N SER A 175 -7.76 -12.16 -6.29
CA SER A 175 -6.57 -11.89 -7.09
C SER A 175 -6.93 -11.77 -8.57
N SER A 176 -6.86 -10.54 -9.09
CA SER A 176 -7.08 -10.28 -10.52
C SER A 176 -5.96 -10.82 -11.40
N SER A 177 -4.71 -10.86 -10.91
CA SER A 177 -3.58 -11.44 -11.65
C SER A 177 -3.75 -12.94 -11.87
N VAL A 178 -4.31 -13.64 -10.90
CA VAL A 178 -4.67 -15.05 -11.02
C VAL A 178 -5.78 -15.26 -12.05
N VAL A 179 -6.82 -14.41 -12.03
CA VAL A 179 -7.91 -14.48 -13.01
C VAL A 179 -7.37 -14.25 -14.41
N THR A 180 -6.63 -13.16 -14.65
CA THR A 180 -6.06 -12.85 -15.97
C THR A 180 -5.08 -13.93 -16.45
N SER A 181 -4.24 -14.47 -15.57
CA SER A 181 -3.33 -15.58 -15.88
C SER A 181 -4.04 -16.87 -16.28
N ALA A 182 -5.29 -17.08 -15.84
CA ALA A 182 -6.10 -18.20 -16.30
C ALA A 182 -6.87 -17.92 -17.57
N LEU A 183 -7.25 -16.66 -17.83
CA LEU A 183 -7.90 -16.26 -19.09
C LEU A 183 -6.93 -16.35 -20.27
N THR A 184 -5.67 -15.93 -20.10
CA THR A 184 -4.69 -15.87 -21.19
C THR A 184 -4.45 -17.23 -21.88
N PRO A 185 -4.24 -18.36 -21.16
CA PRO A 185 -4.15 -19.67 -21.79
C PRO A 185 -5.45 -20.12 -22.45
N LEU A 186 -6.63 -19.74 -21.91
CA LEU A 186 -7.91 -20.06 -22.55
C LEU A 186 -8.07 -19.32 -23.88
N CYS A 187 -7.59 -18.08 -23.98
CA CYS A 187 -7.49 -17.38 -25.26
C CYS A 187 -6.50 -18.07 -26.20
N GLY A 188 -5.32 -18.46 -25.70
CA GLY A 188 -4.31 -19.17 -26.49
C GLY A 188 -4.76 -20.55 -26.99
N LEU A 189 -5.63 -21.24 -26.25
CA LEU A 189 -6.24 -22.51 -26.63
C LEU A 189 -7.49 -22.36 -27.51
N GLY A 190 -7.94 -21.13 -27.77
CA GLY A 190 -9.17 -20.89 -28.53
C GLY A 190 -10.45 -21.29 -27.79
N LEU A 191 -10.46 -21.22 -26.45
CA LEU A 191 -11.65 -21.49 -25.63
C LEU A 191 -12.35 -20.19 -25.18
N LEU A 192 -11.67 -19.06 -25.26
CA LEU A 192 -12.16 -17.74 -24.86
C LEU A 192 -11.83 -16.72 -25.96
N PRO A 193 -12.81 -16.14 -26.66
CA PRO A 193 -12.51 -15.16 -27.70
C PRO A 193 -12.00 -13.85 -27.10
N LEU A 194 -11.11 -13.16 -27.82
CA LEU A 194 -10.44 -11.94 -27.31
C LEU A 194 -11.44 -10.85 -26.93
N VAL A 195 -12.52 -10.72 -27.70
CA VAL A 195 -13.60 -9.76 -27.46
C VAL A 195 -14.28 -9.97 -26.10
N LYS A 196 -14.32 -11.20 -25.59
CA LYS A 196 -14.87 -11.53 -24.26
C LYS A 196 -13.84 -11.38 -23.15
N MET A 197 -12.55 -11.47 -23.46
CA MET A 197 -11.47 -11.25 -22.48
C MET A 197 -11.48 -9.81 -21.94
N LEU A 198 -11.78 -8.81 -22.79
CA LEU A 198 -11.85 -7.40 -22.37
C LEU A 198 -12.87 -7.17 -21.22
N PRO A 199 -14.19 -7.44 -21.38
CA PRO A 199 -15.17 -7.25 -20.32
C PRO A 199 -14.82 -8.04 -19.05
N MET A 200 -14.34 -9.29 -19.19
CA MET A 200 -13.95 -10.09 -18.03
C MET A 200 -12.80 -9.45 -17.24
N THR A 201 -11.82 -8.88 -17.95
CA THR A 201 -10.68 -8.18 -17.32
C THR A 201 -11.14 -6.88 -16.64
N LEU A 202 -12.04 -6.13 -17.27
CA LEU A 202 -12.63 -4.92 -16.67
C LEU A 202 -13.43 -5.25 -15.40
N GLY A 203 -14.18 -6.35 -15.42
CA GLY A 203 -14.86 -6.88 -14.24
C GLY A 203 -13.88 -7.27 -13.13
N ALA A 204 -12.79 -7.94 -13.48
CA ALA A 204 -11.74 -8.31 -12.53
C ALA A 204 -11.07 -7.09 -11.86
N ASN A 205 -10.88 -5.99 -12.60
CA ASN A 205 -10.38 -4.75 -12.04
C ASN A 205 -11.34 -4.18 -10.99
N ILE A 206 -12.66 -4.16 -11.25
CA ILE A 206 -13.65 -3.78 -10.23
C ILE A 206 -13.60 -4.75 -9.04
N GLY A 207 -13.53 -6.06 -9.28
CA GLY A 207 -13.47 -7.07 -8.21
C GLY A 207 -12.29 -6.89 -7.26
N THR A 208 -11.15 -6.42 -7.77
CA THR A 208 -9.94 -6.14 -6.94
C THR A 208 -10.22 -5.06 -5.89
N THR A 209 -11.04 -4.06 -6.23
CA THR A 209 -11.37 -2.95 -5.31
C THR A 209 -12.19 -3.39 -4.10
N VAL A 210 -12.96 -4.48 -4.22
CA VAL A 210 -13.70 -5.07 -3.09
C VAL A 210 -12.74 -5.54 -2.01
N THR A 211 -11.56 -6.04 -2.37
CA THR A 211 -10.54 -6.48 -1.40
C THR A 211 -10.01 -5.29 -0.60
N ALA A 212 -9.71 -4.17 -1.28
CA ALA A 212 -9.29 -2.94 -0.62
C ALA A 212 -10.39 -2.38 0.29
N LEU A 213 -11.66 -2.47 -0.13
CA LEU A 213 -12.80 -2.04 0.67
C LEU A 213 -12.98 -2.90 1.92
N LEU A 214 -12.90 -4.22 1.82
CA LEU A 214 -12.97 -5.12 2.98
C LEU A 214 -11.81 -4.87 3.96
N ALA A 215 -10.59 -4.65 3.45
CA ALA A 215 -9.45 -4.30 4.28
C ALA A 215 -9.66 -2.95 5.00
N ALA A 216 -10.14 -1.93 4.28
CA ALA A 216 -10.44 -0.62 4.87
C ALA A 216 -11.53 -0.69 5.95
N LEU A 217 -12.57 -1.50 5.74
CA LEU A 217 -13.63 -1.73 6.72
C LEU A 217 -13.13 -2.45 7.98
N SER A 218 -12.09 -3.30 7.86
CA SER A 218 -11.48 -3.97 9.01
C SER A 218 -10.63 -3.04 9.89
N ILE A 219 -10.00 -2.03 9.28
CA ILE A 219 -9.20 -1.02 9.98
C ILE A 219 -10.11 0.08 10.55
N PHE A 220 -11.20 0.39 9.84
CA PHE A 220 -12.24 1.35 10.23
C PHE A 220 -11.73 2.78 10.49
N THR A 221 -10.74 3.23 9.71
CA THR A 221 -10.25 4.62 9.72
C THR A 221 -10.76 5.39 8.51
N HIS A 222 -10.97 6.71 8.68
CA HIS A 222 -11.43 7.59 7.59
C HIS A 222 -10.49 7.54 6.39
N ASP A 223 -9.18 7.56 6.63
CA ASP A 223 -8.17 7.53 5.56
C ASP A 223 -8.22 6.22 4.76
N ALA A 224 -8.33 5.07 5.43
CA ALA A 224 -8.40 3.77 4.76
C ALA A 224 -9.67 3.66 3.88
N ILE A 225 -10.82 4.11 4.39
CA ILE A 225 -12.08 4.08 3.65
C ILE A 225 -12.02 5.05 2.46
N HIS A 226 -11.49 6.26 2.63
CA HIS A 226 -11.33 7.20 1.52
C HIS A 226 -10.46 6.64 0.41
N ILE A 227 -9.29 6.06 0.74
CA ILE A 227 -8.39 5.46 -0.26
C ILE A 227 -9.10 4.30 -0.98
N ALA A 228 -9.81 3.44 -0.25
CA ALA A 228 -10.55 2.33 -0.85
C ALA A 228 -11.68 2.81 -1.78
N LEU A 229 -12.43 3.84 -1.40
CA LEU A 229 -13.47 4.45 -2.23
C LEU A 229 -12.90 5.13 -3.46
N CYS A 230 -11.79 5.86 -3.34
CA CYS A 230 -11.08 6.42 -4.50
C CYS A 230 -10.69 5.31 -5.49
N HIS A 231 -10.18 4.18 -4.99
CA HIS A 231 -9.82 3.04 -5.82
C HIS A 231 -11.04 2.41 -6.52
N LEU A 232 -12.15 2.23 -5.79
CA LEU A 232 -13.42 1.74 -6.32
C LEU A 232 -13.95 2.65 -7.43
N PHE A 233 -14.10 3.95 -7.16
CA PHE A 233 -14.65 4.91 -8.10
C PHE A 233 -13.78 5.08 -9.35
N PHE A 234 -12.45 5.12 -9.18
CA PHE A 234 -11.53 5.18 -10.32
C PHE A 234 -11.76 4.01 -11.28
N ASN A 235 -11.91 2.78 -10.76
CA ASN A 235 -12.17 1.61 -11.59
C ASN A 235 -13.57 1.64 -12.22
N ILE A 236 -14.60 2.05 -11.46
CA ILE A 236 -15.98 2.16 -11.98
C ILE A 236 -16.03 3.19 -13.12
N PHE A 237 -15.49 4.39 -12.92
CA PHE A 237 -15.46 5.42 -13.96
C PHE A 237 -14.65 4.97 -15.17
N GLY A 238 -13.50 4.31 -14.96
CA GLY A 238 -12.73 3.71 -16.04
C GLY A 238 -13.58 2.74 -16.87
N VAL A 239 -14.31 1.83 -16.22
CA VAL A 239 -15.21 0.91 -16.92
C VAL A 239 -16.34 1.67 -17.64
N LEU A 240 -16.95 2.67 -17.02
CA LEU A 240 -18.02 3.47 -17.64
C LEU A 240 -17.57 4.27 -18.86
N ILE A 241 -16.29 4.64 -18.94
CA ILE A 241 -15.73 5.32 -20.12
C ILE A 241 -15.41 4.31 -21.22
N TRP A 242 -14.70 3.22 -20.88
CA TRP A 242 -14.13 2.30 -21.86
C TRP A 242 -15.10 1.22 -22.33
N PHE A 243 -16.09 0.86 -21.53
CA PHE A 243 -16.97 -0.28 -21.81
C PHE A 243 -18.30 0.10 -22.46
N PRO A 244 -19.19 0.99 -21.97
CA PRO A 244 -20.47 1.25 -22.64
C PRO A 244 -20.36 1.65 -24.12
N LEU A 245 -19.34 2.45 -24.47
CA LEU A 245 -19.16 3.01 -25.81
C LEU A 245 -18.45 2.02 -26.77
N PRO A 246 -19.10 1.58 -27.87
CA PRO A 246 -18.48 0.63 -28.80
C PRO A 246 -17.20 1.13 -29.45
N ALA A 247 -17.09 2.44 -29.71
CA ALA A 247 -15.88 3.05 -30.25
C ALA A 247 -14.70 2.92 -29.28
N MET A 248 -14.95 3.13 -27.98
CA MET A 248 -13.93 3.02 -26.95
C MET A 248 -13.48 1.58 -26.73
N ARG A 249 -14.38 0.59 -26.82
CA ARG A 249 -14.00 -0.84 -26.75
C ARG A 249 -13.01 -1.26 -27.83
N ARG A 250 -13.12 -0.68 -29.03
CA ARG A 250 -12.28 -1.06 -30.18
C ARG A 250 -10.83 -0.66 -30.00
N VAL A 251 -10.55 0.38 -29.22
CA VAL A 251 -9.19 0.86 -28.98
C VAL A 251 -8.32 -0.17 -28.25
N PRO A 252 -8.67 -0.67 -27.05
CA PRO A 252 -7.87 -1.69 -26.36
C PRO A 252 -7.86 -3.03 -27.10
N LEU A 253 -8.97 -3.43 -27.73
CA LEU A 253 -9.00 -4.64 -28.55
C LEU A 253 -8.08 -4.54 -29.78
N GLY A 254 -8.06 -3.39 -30.44
CA GLY A 254 -7.19 -3.10 -31.57
C GLY A 254 -5.73 -3.08 -31.16
N ALA A 255 -5.40 -2.40 -30.06
CA ALA A 255 -4.05 -2.37 -29.49
C ALA A 255 -3.56 -3.77 -29.11
N ALA A 256 -4.38 -4.57 -28.43
CA ALA A 256 -4.05 -5.94 -28.06
C ALA A 256 -3.83 -6.85 -29.29
N SER A 257 -4.70 -6.74 -30.30
CA SER A 257 -4.58 -7.51 -31.55
C SER A 257 -3.33 -7.11 -32.32
N LEU A 258 -3.02 -5.81 -32.37
CA LEU A 258 -1.85 -5.29 -33.06
C LEU A 258 -0.55 -5.73 -32.38
N LEU A 259 -0.48 -5.58 -31.05
CA LEU A 259 0.67 -6.01 -30.27
C LEU A 259 0.88 -7.53 -30.37
N GLY A 260 -0.20 -8.31 -30.31
CA GLY A 260 -0.17 -9.75 -30.51
C GLY A 260 0.32 -10.16 -31.90
N LEU A 261 -0.09 -9.43 -32.95
CA LEU A 261 0.38 -9.65 -34.31
C LEU A 261 1.91 -9.44 -34.40
N TYR A 262 2.42 -8.30 -33.92
CA TYR A 262 3.87 -8.05 -33.96
C TYR A 262 4.65 -9.03 -33.09
N ALA A 263 4.13 -9.40 -31.93
CA ALA A 263 4.74 -10.41 -31.08
C ALA A 263 4.83 -11.80 -31.74
N SER A 264 3.91 -12.11 -32.66
CA SER A 264 3.95 -13.38 -33.42
C SER A 264 5.05 -13.43 -34.48
N TYR A 265 5.48 -12.28 -35.01
CA TYR A 265 6.57 -12.18 -35.99
C TYR A 265 7.94 -11.92 -35.32
N TYR A 266 7.97 -11.10 -34.26
CA TYR A 266 9.20 -10.66 -33.62
C TYR A 266 9.19 -10.94 -32.13
N ARG A 267 10.00 -11.91 -31.69
CA ARG A 267 10.08 -12.37 -30.29
C ARG A 267 10.52 -11.27 -29.30
N ALA A 268 11.24 -10.25 -29.75
CA ALA A 268 11.70 -9.15 -28.90
C ALA A 268 10.58 -8.16 -28.53
N VAL A 269 9.49 -8.10 -29.31
CA VAL A 269 8.43 -7.09 -29.16
C VAL A 269 7.81 -7.05 -27.75
N PRO A 270 7.42 -8.18 -27.12
CA PRO A 270 6.88 -8.16 -25.76
C PRO A 270 7.89 -7.61 -24.73
N SER A 271 9.17 -7.94 -24.87
CA SER A 271 10.21 -7.49 -23.95
C SER A 271 10.46 -5.99 -24.10
N CYS A 272 10.54 -5.49 -25.34
CA CYS A 272 10.64 -4.07 -25.63
C CYS A 272 9.42 -3.30 -25.11
N TYR A 273 8.20 -3.84 -25.30
CA TYR A 273 6.98 -3.24 -24.77
C TYR A 273 7.03 -3.11 -23.24
N ILE A 274 7.40 -4.18 -22.53
CA ILE A 274 7.51 -4.15 -21.06
C ILE A 274 8.54 -3.12 -20.61
N LEU A 275 9.73 -3.12 -21.20
CA LEU A 275 10.80 -2.17 -20.88
C LEU A 275 10.34 -0.72 -21.10
N VAL A 276 9.73 -0.42 -22.24
CA VAL A 276 9.30 0.93 -22.56
C VAL A 276 8.13 1.37 -21.70
N ALA A 277 7.05 0.58 -21.64
CA ALA A 277 5.79 0.98 -21.00
C ALA A 277 5.84 0.96 -19.46
N PHE A 278 6.62 0.04 -18.86
CA PHE A 278 6.64 -0.14 -17.40
C PHE A 278 7.93 0.35 -16.73
N VAL A 279 9.02 0.57 -17.48
CA VAL A 279 10.29 1.04 -16.91
C VAL A 279 10.65 2.42 -17.43
N LEU A 280 10.87 2.56 -18.74
CA LEU A 280 11.36 3.81 -19.31
C LEU A 280 10.33 4.93 -19.21
N LEU A 281 9.08 4.70 -19.58
CA LEU A 281 8.05 5.74 -19.55
C LEU A 281 7.78 6.24 -18.12
N PRO A 282 7.47 5.38 -17.12
CA PRO A 282 7.34 5.84 -15.73
C PRO A 282 8.63 6.47 -15.20
N GLY A 283 9.80 5.91 -15.54
CA GLY A 283 11.11 6.45 -15.16
C GLY A 283 11.36 7.84 -15.71
N THR A 284 10.97 8.12 -16.96
CA THR A 284 11.06 9.46 -17.55
C THR A 284 10.10 10.44 -16.89
N CYS A 285 8.85 10.04 -16.60
CA CYS A 285 7.91 10.88 -15.86
C CYS A 285 8.44 11.24 -14.46
N LEU A 286 9.04 10.26 -13.75
CA LEU A 286 9.69 10.49 -12.46
C LEU A 286 10.92 11.39 -12.59
N GLY A 287 11.75 11.17 -13.61
CA GLY A 287 12.93 11.99 -13.91
C GLY A 287 12.55 13.45 -14.16
N VAL A 288 11.56 13.69 -15.03
CA VAL A 288 10.99 15.02 -15.28
C VAL A 288 10.45 15.61 -13.98
N SER A 289 9.67 14.86 -13.21
CA SER A 289 9.15 15.34 -11.92
C SER A 289 10.26 15.71 -10.92
N SER A 290 11.39 15.01 -10.94
CA SER A 290 12.52 15.27 -10.02
C SER A 290 13.36 16.48 -10.42
N ILE A 291 13.54 16.72 -11.71
CA ILE A 291 14.35 17.82 -12.25
C ILE A 291 13.59 19.15 -12.12
N PHE A 292 12.27 19.15 -12.37
CA PHE A 292 11.47 20.37 -12.40
C PHE A 292 10.84 20.77 -11.06
N GLY A 293 11.05 19.99 -9.99
CA GLY A 293 10.81 20.36 -8.59
C GLY A 293 9.57 21.23 -8.32
N ALA A 294 9.78 22.55 -8.24
CA ALA A 294 8.77 23.57 -7.89
C ALA A 294 8.20 24.36 -9.09
N ASP A 295 8.76 24.24 -10.29
CA ASP A 295 8.27 24.94 -11.48
C ASP A 295 7.24 24.06 -12.21
N LEU A 296 6.04 24.03 -11.63
CA LEU A 296 4.90 23.26 -12.12
C LEU A 296 4.62 23.51 -13.61
N VAL A 297 4.86 24.74 -14.07
CA VAL A 297 4.62 25.14 -15.46
C VAL A 297 5.60 24.45 -16.40
N ALA A 298 6.90 24.45 -16.07
CA ALA A 298 7.91 23.79 -16.89
C ALA A 298 7.69 22.26 -16.95
N GLY A 299 7.38 21.63 -15.82
CA GLY A 299 7.09 20.19 -15.77
C GLY A 299 5.85 19.79 -16.58
N VAL A 300 4.78 20.59 -16.52
CA VAL A 300 3.56 20.36 -17.31
C VAL A 300 3.82 20.57 -18.80
N VAL A 301 4.53 21.63 -19.19
CA VAL A 301 4.85 21.90 -20.61
C VAL A 301 5.69 20.76 -21.19
N VAL A 302 6.75 20.32 -20.50
CA VAL A 302 7.59 19.20 -20.96
C VAL A 302 6.75 17.92 -21.09
N SER A 303 5.88 17.64 -20.13
CA SER A 303 5.00 16.46 -20.18
C SER A 303 4.03 16.52 -21.36
N LEU A 304 3.43 17.68 -21.63
CA LEU A 304 2.54 17.89 -22.78
C LEU A 304 3.29 17.77 -24.11
N VAL A 305 4.53 18.26 -24.20
CA VAL A 305 5.38 18.11 -25.39
C VAL A 305 5.70 16.63 -25.63
N ILE A 306 6.08 15.88 -24.58
CA ILE A 306 6.35 14.43 -24.70
C ILE A 306 5.08 13.69 -25.17
N LEU A 307 3.92 14.00 -24.58
CA LEU A 307 2.64 13.41 -25.01
C LEU A 307 2.28 13.81 -26.45
N GLY A 308 2.57 15.05 -26.86
CA GLY A 308 2.37 15.53 -28.21
C GLY A 308 3.25 14.83 -29.23
N ILE A 309 4.54 14.62 -28.92
CA ILE A 309 5.48 13.85 -29.75
C ILE A 309 5.02 12.40 -29.87
N PHE A 310 4.64 11.79 -28.75
CA PHE A 310 4.12 10.41 -28.74
C PHE A 310 2.83 10.30 -29.56
N GLY A 311 1.90 11.24 -29.40
CA GLY A 311 0.66 11.31 -30.18
C GLY A 311 0.92 11.51 -31.68
N ALA A 312 1.88 12.36 -32.05
CA ALA A 312 2.29 12.57 -33.44
C ALA A 312 2.94 11.31 -34.04
N PHE A 313 3.77 10.61 -33.26
CA PHE A 313 4.34 9.33 -33.65
C PHE A 313 3.26 8.27 -33.88
N GLU A 314 2.32 8.10 -32.94
CA GLU A 314 1.19 7.18 -33.07
C GLU A 314 0.31 7.52 -34.28
N PHE A 315 0.02 8.81 -34.50
CA PHE A 315 -0.73 9.25 -35.66
C PHE A 315 0.00 8.92 -36.97
N TRP A 316 1.29 9.23 -37.06
CA TRP A 316 2.11 8.88 -38.22
C TRP A 316 2.18 7.36 -38.43
N TRP A 317 2.38 6.62 -37.34
CA TRP A 317 2.47 5.17 -37.34
C TRP A 317 1.19 4.54 -37.88
N ILE A 318 0.03 4.94 -37.36
CA ILE A 318 -1.26 4.33 -37.70
C ILE A 318 -1.82 4.87 -39.03
N HIS A 319 -1.76 6.18 -39.27
CA HIS A 319 -2.49 6.83 -40.37
C HIS A 319 -1.63 7.19 -41.58
N ARG A 320 -0.33 7.42 -41.40
CA ARG A 320 0.59 7.79 -42.50
C ARG A 320 1.45 6.63 -43.01
N GLY A 321 1.16 5.41 -42.57
CA GLY A 321 1.76 4.19 -43.11
C GLY A 321 3.09 3.77 -42.49
N GLY A 322 3.55 4.41 -41.40
CA GLY A 322 4.76 4.00 -40.70
C GLY A 322 4.71 2.54 -40.23
N CYS A 323 3.52 2.09 -39.84
CA CYS A 323 3.26 0.69 -39.48
C CYS A 323 3.51 -0.33 -40.61
N TYR A 324 3.50 0.07 -41.89
CA TYR A 324 3.79 -0.82 -43.02
C TYR A 324 5.29 -1.01 -43.26
N MET A 325 6.15 -0.21 -42.63
CA MET A 325 7.60 -0.38 -42.70
C MET A 325 8.08 -1.65 -41.99
N VAL A 326 7.36 -2.11 -40.96
CA VAL A 326 7.72 -3.30 -40.18
C VAL A 326 6.98 -4.55 -40.64
N LEU A 327 5.71 -4.41 -41.05
CA LEU A 327 4.90 -5.52 -41.52
C LEU A 327 4.04 -5.08 -42.71
N SER A 328 4.15 -5.80 -43.83
CA SER A 328 3.43 -5.47 -45.07
C SER A 328 1.92 -5.48 -44.87
N ARG A 329 1.20 -4.75 -45.74
CA ARG A 329 -0.26 -4.66 -45.70
C ARG A 329 -0.93 -6.04 -45.77
N ASP A 330 -0.44 -6.90 -46.67
CA ASP A 330 -0.96 -8.25 -46.86
C ASP A 330 -0.79 -9.12 -45.61
N ALA A 331 0.38 -9.06 -44.96
CA ALA A 331 0.63 -9.81 -43.73
C ALA A 331 -0.27 -9.37 -42.57
N ARG A 332 -0.66 -8.09 -42.53
CA ARG A 332 -1.59 -7.56 -41.52
C ARG A 332 -3.03 -7.93 -41.80
N GLU A 333 -3.45 -7.87 -43.06
CA GLU A 333 -4.79 -8.31 -43.46
C GLU A 333 -4.98 -9.81 -43.23
N GLU A 334 -3.97 -10.63 -43.55
CA GLU A 334 -3.95 -12.06 -43.27
C GLU A 334 -4.03 -12.36 -41.77
N GLY A 335 -3.22 -11.67 -40.96
CA GLY A 335 -3.28 -11.79 -39.49
C GLY A 335 -4.66 -11.47 -38.92
N LYS A 336 -5.30 -10.41 -39.43
CA LYS A 336 -6.66 -10.02 -39.03
C LYS A 336 -7.69 -11.08 -39.41
N ARG A 337 -7.63 -11.63 -40.63
CA ARG A 337 -8.54 -12.71 -41.09
C ARG A 337 -8.39 -13.97 -40.25
N ARG A 338 -7.16 -14.33 -39.87
CA ARG A 338 -6.91 -15.48 -38.97
C ARG A 338 -7.55 -15.28 -37.61
N LEU A 339 -7.41 -14.09 -37.02
CA LEU A 339 -8.01 -13.76 -35.73
C LEU A 339 -9.54 -13.81 -35.80
N GLU A 340 -10.15 -13.19 -36.81
CA GLU A 340 -11.61 -13.21 -37.00
C GLU A 340 -12.14 -14.62 -37.23
N THR A 341 -11.43 -15.44 -38.01
CA THR A 341 -11.79 -16.84 -38.26
C THR A 341 -11.69 -17.69 -36.99
N ALA A 342 -10.65 -17.48 -36.20
CA ALA A 342 -10.51 -18.13 -34.90
C ALA A 342 -11.68 -17.74 -33.99
N ASP A 343 -11.94 -16.45 -33.79
CA ASP A 343 -13.03 -15.97 -32.93
C ASP A 343 -14.41 -16.52 -33.34
N ARG A 344 -14.71 -16.61 -34.64
CA ARG A 344 -15.96 -17.24 -35.14
C ARG A 344 -16.07 -18.72 -34.79
N ARG A 345 -14.97 -19.49 -34.91
CA ARG A 345 -14.95 -20.91 -34.50
C ARG A 345 -15.27 -21.07 -33.02
N ILE A 346 -14.70 -20.21 -32.16
CA ILE A 346 -14.91 -20.26 -30.71
C ILE A 346 -16.38 -19.97 -30.35
N ARG A 347 -17.01 -19.04 -31.07
CA ARG A 347 -18.42 -18.69 -30.87
C ARG A 347 -19.40 -19.76 -31.37
N GLY A 348 -18.91 -20.79 -32.06
CA GLY A 348 -19.75 -21.81 -32.69
C GLY A 348 -20.46 -21.30 -33.96
N GLU A 349 -19.95 -20.24 -34.57
CA GLU A 349 -20.53 -19.60 -35.77
C GLU A 349 -19.95 -20.17 -37.10
N SER A 350 -19.20 -21.28 -37.05
CA SER A 350 -18.61 -21.88 -38.27
C SER A 350 -19.57 -22.85 -38.98
N ALA A 351 -20.14 -22.34 -40.08
CA ALA A 351 -20.54 -23.05 -41.30
C ALA A 351 -21.49 -24.26 -41.15
N GLU A 352 -22.77 -23.99 -40.86
CA GLU A 352 -23.83 -24.62 -41.67
C GLU A 352 -23.85 -23.89 -43.02
N GLY A 353 -23.28 -24.50 -44.06
CA GLY A 353 -23.37 -24.00 -45.43
C GLY A 353 -22.03 -23.76 -46.13
N ALA A 354 -21.35 -24.83 -46.50
CA ALA A 354 -20.52 -24.92 -47.71
C ALA A 354 -20.56 -26.36 -48.22
#